data_AF-A0A914LL74-F1
#
_entry.id   AF-A0A914LL74-F1
#
_cell.length_a   1.000
_cell.length_b   1.000
_cell.length_c   1.000
_cell.angle_alpha   90.00
_cell.angle_beta   90.00
_cell.angle_gamma   90.00
#
_symmetry.space_group_name_H-M   'P 1'
#
loop_
_entity.id
_entity.type
_entity.pdbx_description
1 polymer ?
#
loop_
_entity_poly.entity_id
_entity_poly.type
_entity_poly.pdbx_seq_one_letter_code
_entity_poly.pdbx_strand_id
1 'polypeptide(L)'
;MTDDTLIIGTSNWSGDYFEDLGTGVAIVLKQTEKRRKIPQIFKQMKNLFERDWNSNYAHLLNFYIKNCLEENEGKESNRICEIEKDPNLLTNFVDINRTTSTQ
;
A
#
# COMPACT_ATOMS: atom_id res chain seq x y z
N MET A 1 5.57 9.45 -3.38
CA MET A 1 5.16 10.86 -3.56
C MET A 1 6.36 11.74 -3.24
N THR A 2 6.64 12.72 -4.07
CA THR A 2 7.60 13.80 -3.78
C THR A 2 6.82 15.10 -3.56
N ASP A 3 7.53 16.19 -3.28
CA ASP A 3 6.92 17.51 -3.11
C ASP A 3 6.11 17.98 -4.35
N ASP A 4 6.43 17.47 -5.54
CA ASP A 4 5.86 17.93 -6.82
C ASP A 4 5.25 16.81 -7.68
N THR A 5 5.46 15.53 -7.32
CA THR A 5 5.09 14.38 -8.14
C THR A 5 4.38 13.31 -7.32
N LEU A 6 3.23 12.87 -7.83
CA LEU A 6 2.41 11.81 -7.27
C LEU A 6 2.28 10.68 -8.30
N ILE A 7 2.63 9.46 -7.87
CA ILE A 7 2.51 8.23 -8.66
C ILE A 7 1.52 7.34 -7.93
N ILE A 8 0.48 6.91 -8.63
CA ILE A 8 -0.51 5.95 -8.16
C ILE A 8 -0.54 4.84 -9.18
N GLY A 9 -0.32 3.59 -8.77
CA GLY A 9 -0.35 2.47 -9.69
C GLY A 9 -0.76 1.18 -9.02
N THR A 10 -0.89 0.14 -9.83
CA THR A 10 -1.25 -1.22 -9.38
C THR A 10 -0.03 -2.08 -9.07
N SER A 11 1.17 -1.58 -9.38
CA SER A 11 2.43 -2.30 -9.21
C SER A 11 2.99 -2.12 -7.81
N ASN A 12 3.56 -3.19 -7.26
CA ASN A 12 4.35 -3.12 -6.03
C ASN A 12 5.77 -2.56 -6.36
N TRP A 13 6.65 -2.49 -5.35
CA TRP A 13 8.06 -2.08 -5.50
C TRP A 13 9.01 -3.27 -5.33
N SER A 14 8.69 -4.43 -5.91
CA SER A 14 9.58 -5.58 -5.94
C SER A 14 10.19 -5.75 -7.34
N GLY A 15 11.47 -6.15 -7.41
CA GLY A 15 12.17 -6.29 -8.69
C GLY A 15 11.60 -7.42 -9.56
N ASP A 16 11.21 -8.52 -8.92
CA ASP A 16 10.59 -9.70 -9.53
C ASP A 16 9.21 -9.41 -10.15
N TYR A 17 8.52 -8.35 -9.72
CA TYR A 17 7.25 -7.93 -10.32
C TYR A 17 7.40 -7.49 -11.78
N PHE A 18 8.56 -6.91 -12.13
CA PHE A 18 8.81 -6.38 -13.48
C PHE A 18 9.45 -7.39 -14.43
N GLU A 19 9.98 -8.49 -13.91
CA GLU A 19 10.68 -9.51 -14.71
C GLU A 19 9.74 -10.65 -15.13
N ASP A 20 8.89 -11.15 -14.22
CA ASP A 20 8.25 -12.44 -14.44
C ASP A 20 6.71 -12.41 -14.61
N LEU A 21 5.96 -11.48 -13.99
CA LEU A 21 4.48 -11.65 -13.86
C LEU A 21 3.57 -10.39 -13.89
N GLY A 22 4.05 -9.18 -14.20
CA GLY A 22 3.24 -7.97 -13.96
C GLY A 22 2.84 -7.13 -15.18
N THR A 23 1.57 -7.15 -15.58
CA THR A 23 0.96 -6.00 -16.30
C THR A 23 0.50 -4.98 -15.25
N GLY A 24 1.07 -3.78 -15.29
CA GLY A 24 0.73 -2.69 -14.37
C GLY A 24 0.27 -1.45 -15.10
N VAL A 25 -0.55 -0.64 -14.43
CA VAL A 25 -0.87 0.73 -14.88
C VAL A 25 -0.59 1.70 -13.77
N ALA A 26 -0.09 2.88 -14.13
CA ALA A 26 0.12 3.97 -13.20
C ALA A 26 -0.33 5.30 -13.79
N ILE A 27 -0.84 6.17 -12.93
CA ILE A 27 -1.11 7.57 -13.21
C ILE A 27 -0.02 8.39 -12.55
N VAL A 28 0.62 9.25 -13.34
CA VAL A 28 1.65 10.17 -12.87
C VAL A 28 1.13 11.61 -12.96
N LEU A 29 1.00 12.26 -11.80
CA LEU A 29 0.59 13.65 -11.69
C LEU A 29 1.80 14.49 -11.31
N LYS A 30 2.12 15.50 -12.12
CA LYS A 30 3.23 16.42 -11.89
C LYS A 30 2.73 17.85 -11.75
N GLN A 31 3.15 18.54 -10.71
CA GLN A 31 2.86 19.96 -10.53
C GLN A 31 3.79 20.79 -11.43
N THR A 32 3.34 21.12 -12.63
CA THR A 32 4.17 21.78 -13.67
C THR A 32 4.32 23.30 -13.48
N GLU A 33 3.47 23.92 -12.67
CA GLU A 33 3.52 25.36 -12.40
C GLU A 33 3.76 25.60 -10.91
N LYS A 34 4.54 26.66 -10.59
CA LYS A 34 4.50 27.33 -9.28
C LYS A 34 3.15 28.01 -9.10
N ARG A 35 2.04 27.26 -9.13
CA ARG A 35 0.75 27.76 -8.71
C ARG A 35 0.92 28.22 -7.27
N ARG A 36 0.45 29.44 -6.96
CA ARG A 36 0.49 29.99 -5.59
C ARG A 36 -0.19 29.07 -4.56
N LYS A 37 -0.97 28.08 -5.01
CA LYS A 37 -1.68 27.11 -4.18
C LYS A 37 -1.40 25.68 -4.67
N ILE A 38 -1.07 24.80 -3.73
CA ILE A 38 -0.92 23.36 -3.93
C ILE A 38 -2.28 22.79 -4.39
N PRO A 39 -2.34 21.97 -5.45
CA PRO A 39 -3.58 21.33 -5.87
C PRO A 39 -4.18 20.48 -4.75
N GLN A 40 -5.51 20.45 -4.66
CA GLN A 40 -6.22 19.77 -3.57
C GLN A 40 -5.87 18.28 -3.48
N ILE A 41 -5.60 17.61 -4.61
CA ILE A 41 -5.21 16.20 -4.62
C ILE A 41 -3.86 15.96 -3.92
N PHE A 42 -2.87 16.82 -4.13
CA PHE A 42 -1.57 16.73 -3.45
C PHE A 42 -1.71 16.96 -1.95
N LYS A 43 -2.56 17.93 -1.55
CA LYS A 43 -2.86 18.15 -0.11
C LYS A 43 -3.51 16.94 0.53
N GLN A 44 -4.49 16.32 -0.13
CA GLN A 44 -5.15 15.12 0.38
C GLN A 44 -4.19 13.94 0.49
N MET A 45 -3.36 13.71 -0.52
CA MET A 45 -2.38 12.62 -0.52
C MET A 45 -1.29 12.84 0.54
N LYS A 46 -0.85 14.07 0.75
CA LYS A 46 0.05 14.40 1.86
C LYS A 46 -0.59 14.10 3.22
N ASN A 47 -1.85 14.47 3.42
CA ASN A 47 -2.56 14.16 4.67
C ASN A 47 -2.71 12.65 4.89
N LEU A 48 -2.96 11.87 3.83
CA LEU A 48 -3.01 10.40 3.91
C LEU A 48 -1.65 9.82 4.28
N PHE A 49 -0.58 10.28 3.64
CA PHE A 49 0.78 9.90 3.99
C PHE A 49 1.10 10.21 5.45
N GLU A 50 0.83 11.44 5.91
CA GLU A 50 1.11 11.85 7.29
C GLU A 50 0.27 11.07 8.32
N ARG A 51 -0.99 10.75 8.00
CA ARG A 51 -1.84 9.90 8.83
C ARG A 51 -1.23 8.53 9.02
N ASP A 52 -0.76 7.91 7.94
CA ASP A 52 -0.24 6.53 7.97
C ASP A 52 1.16 6.49 8.56
N TRP A 53 2.01 7.46 8.21
CA TRP A 53 3.39 7.57 8.68
C TRP A 53 3.50 7.81 10.19
N ASN A 54 2.59 8.59 10.76
CA ASN A 54 2.55 8.85 12.20
C ASN A 54 1.54 7.98 12.94
N SER A 55 1.02 6.92 12.30
CA SER A 55 0.08 6.01 12.93
C SER A 55 0.76 5.13 13.97
N ASN A 56 -0.01 4.59 14.91
CA ASN A 56 0.47 3.59 15.87
C ASN A 56 0.87 2.25 15.22
N TYR A 57 0.62 2.08 13.92
CA TYR A 57 1.02 0.92 13.12
C TYR A 57 2.34 1.15 12.37
N ALA A 58 2.90 2.37 12.40
CA ALA A 58 4.19 2.67 11.80
C ALA A 58 5.32 2.37 12.80
N HIS A 59 6.28 1.54 12.36
CA HIS A 59 7.40 1.11 13.19
C HIS A 59 8.72 1.24 12.43
N LEU A 60 9.82 1.37 13.17
CA LEU A 60 11.15 1.37 12.57
C LEU A 60 11.45 0.01 11.94
N LEU A 61 12.03 0.02 10.74
CA LEU A 61 12.36 -1.21 10.01
C LEU A 61 13.29 -2.13 10.81
N ASN A 62 14.27 -1.57 11.53
CA ASN A 62 15.17 -2.36 12.37
C ASN A 62 14.42 -3.10 13.50
N PHE A 63 13.35 -2.50 14.02
CA PHE A 63 12.51 -3.11 15.04
C PHE A 63 11.73 -4.29 14.46
N TYR A 64 11.21 -4.16 13.23
CA TYR A 64 10.59 -5.30 12.53
C TYR A 64 11.60 -6.42 12.27
N ILE A 65 12.77 -6.11 11.71
CA ILE A 65 13.80 -7.12 11.40
C ILE A 65 14.18 -7.91 12.65
N LYS A 66 14.52 -7.20 13.73
CA LYS A 66 14.94 -7.83 14.98
C LYS A 66 13.84 -8.73 15.57
N ASN A 67 12.63 -8.18 15.74
CA ASN A 67 11.56 -8.86 16.49
C ASN A 67 10.75 -9.87 15.66
N CYS A 68 10.76 -9.77 14.33
CA CYS A 68 9.93 -10.61 13.46
C CYS A 68 10.73 -11.55 12.57
N LEU A 69 12.00 -11.23 12.25
CA LEU A 69 12.82 -12.04 11.34
C LEU A 69 14.01 -12.71 12.05
N GLU A 70 14.59 -12.09 13.08
CA GLU A 70 15.82 -12.59 13.74
C GLU A 70 15.58 -13.30 15.08
N GLU A 71 14.60 -12.86 15.89
CA GLU A 71 14.31 -13.49 17.19
C GLU A 71 13.60 -14.85 17.02
N ASN A 72 14.26 -15.93 17.48
CA ASN A 72 13.80 -17.33 17.38
C ASN A 72 12.98 -17.83 18.58
N GLU A 73 12.60 -16.97 19.53
CA GLU A 73 11.98 -17.42 20.79
C GLU A 73 10.65 -16.73 21.09
N GLY A 74 9.62 -17.56 21.32
CA GLY A 74 8.50 -17.22 22.18
C GLY A 74 7.58 -16.13 21.65
N LYS A 75 6.57 -16.54 20.87
CA LYS A 75 5.40 -15.76 20.46
C LYS A 75 4.70 -15.11 21.66
N GLU A 76 5.18 -13.96 22.11
CA GLU A 76 4.25 -12.95 22.60
C GLU A 76 3.80 -12.15 21.38
N SER A 77 2.49 -11.90 21.29
CA SER A 77 1.81 -11.32 20.14
C SER A 77 2.32 -9.91 19.86
N ASN A 78 3.49 -9.81 19.23
CA ASN A 78 4.03 -8.57 18.71
C ASN A 78 3.12 -8.17 17.57
N ARG A 79 2.21 -7.21 17.85
CA ARG A 79 1.21 -6.66 16.92
C ARG A 79 1.80 -6.06 15.63
N ILE A 80 3.12 -6.08 15.50
CA ILE A 80 3.92 -5.48 14.45
C ILE A 80 4.38 -6.48 13.39
N CYS A 81 4.35 -7.78 13.66
CA CYS A 81 4.78 -8.80 12.72
C CYS A 81 3.66 -9.14 11.74
N GLU A 82 4.03 -9.54 10.51
CA GLU A 82 3.04 -10.03 9.56
C GLU A 82 2.44 -11.33 10.08
N ILE A 83 1.12 -11.33 10.25
CA ILE A 83 0.35 -12.51 10.61
C ILE A 83 0.03 -13.27 9.32
N GLU A 84 -0.05 -14.59 9.41
CA GLU A 84 -0.57 -15.42 8.33
C GLU A 84 -1.93 -14.89 7.87
N LYS A 85 -2.02 -14.51 6.59
CA LYS A 85 -3.24 -13.93 6.02
C LYS A 85 -4.28 -15.04 5.93
N ASP A 86 -5.46 -14.82 6.51
CA ASP A 86 -6.57 -15.76 6.39
C ASP A 86 -6.97 -15.89 4.90
N PRO A 87 -6.80 -17.08 4.28
CA PRO A 87 -7.10 -17.27 2.87
C PRO A 87 -8.59 -17.05 2.55
N ASN A 88 -9.49 -17.19 3.52
CA ASN A 88 -10.93 -16.98 3.31
C ASN A 88 -11.31 -15.50 3.17
N LEU A 89 -10.46 -14.58 3.64
CA LEU A 89 -10.65 -13.14 3.38
C LEU A 89 -10.31 -12.76 1.94
N LEU A 90 -9.58 -13.62 1.22
CA LEU A 90 -9.21 -13.42 -0.18
C LEU A 90 -10.20 -14.07 -1.16
N THR A 91 -11.17 -14.86 -0.69
CA THR A 91 -12.13 -15.57 -1.56
C THR A 91 -13.45 -14.83 -1.77
N ASN A 92 -13.69 -13.71 -1.08
CA ASN A 92 -14.91 -12.91 -1.23
C ASN A 92 -14.79 -11.85 -2.33
N PHE A 93 -14.26 -12.23 -3.49
CA PHE A 93 -14.43 -11.39 -4.68
C PHE A 93 -15.89 -11.50 -5.12
N VAL A 94 -16.57 -10.35 -5.22
CA VAL A 94 -17.88 -10.27 -5.86
C VAL A 94 -17.70 -10.72 -7.32
N ASP A 95 -18.33 -11.82 -7.70
CA ASP A 95 -18.45 -12.22 -9.10
C ASP A 95 -19.26 -11.15 -9.85
N ILE A 96 -18.58 -10.19 -10.50
CA ILE A 96 -19.19 -9.12 -11.31
C ILE A 96 -20.00 -9.71 -12.49
N ASN A 97 -19.80 -10.99 -12.81
CA ASN A 97 -20.51 -11.69 -13.88
C ASN A 97 -21.83 -12.34 -13.45
N ARG A 98 -22.28 -12.22 -12.19
CA ARG A 98 -23.61 -12.70 -11.78
C ARG A 98 -24.71 -11.68 -12.08
N THR A 99 -24.83 -11.30 -13.35
CA THR A 99 -26.10 -10.78 -13.91
C THR A 99 -26.68 -11.83 -14.84
N THR A 100 -27.14 -12.94 -14.27
CA THR A 100 -28.11 -13.79 -14.96
C THR A 100 -29.51 -13.26 -14.66
N SER A 101 -29.99 -12.46 -15.61
CA SER A 101 -31.38 -12.37 -16.06
C SER A 101 -32.39 -13.18 -15.25
N THR A 102 -33.21 -12.48 -14.47
CA THR A 102 -34.60 -12.88 -14.22
C THR A 102 -35.47 -11.97 -15.08
N GLN A 103 -35.91 -12.51 -16.22
CA GLN A 103 -37.23 -12.23 -16.77
C GLN A 103 -38.20 -13.25 -16.17
#